data_AF-A0A4Q3EG35-F1
#
_entry.id   AF-A0A4Q3EG35-F1
#
_cell.length_a   1.000
_cell.length_b   1.000
_cell.length_c   1.000
_cell.angle_alpha   90.00
_cell.angle_beta   90.00
_cell.angle_gamma   90.00
#
_symmetry.space_group_name_H-M   'P 1'
#
loop_
_entity.id
_entity.type
_entity.pdbx_description
1 polymer ?
#
loop_
_entity_poly.entity_id
_entity_poly.type
_entity_poly.pdbx_seq_one_letter_code
_entity_poly.pdbx_strand_id
1 'polypeptide(L)'
;MDIQFKGEHLLPGQLGQIFIVLAFGSALFSAISYYFATVNKNQLDNSWKQYARYGYFINTLSVIGIGGCLFYIIYTHLFEYHYAWAHSSKTLPV
;
A
#
# COMPACT_ATOMS: atom_id res chain seq x y z
N MET A 1 -7.27 -2.99 24.65
CA MET A 1 -7.27 -4.43 24.95
C MET A 1 -7.75 -5.11 23.68
N ASP A 2 -6.81 -5.59 22.86
CA ASP A 2 -7.12 -6.26 21.59
C ASP A 2 -7.57 -7.69 21.88
N ILE A 3 -8.85 -7.94 21.69
CA ILE A 3 -9.46 -9.26 21.74
C ILE A 3 -9.13 -9.98 20.42
N GLN A 4 -8.15 -10.87 20.46
CA GLN A 4 -7.76 -11.69 19.32
C GLN A 4 -8.67 -12.91 19.24
N PHE A 5 -9.47 -13.02 18.18
CA PHE A 5 -10.39 -14.15 18.00
C PHE A 5 -9.67 -15.31 17.28
N LYS A 6 -9.87 -16.55 17.77
CA LYS A 6 -9.26 -17.73 17.15
C LYS A 6 -9.89 -17.97 15.77
N GLY A 7 -9.12 -17.73 14.71
CA GLY A 7 -9.56 -17.87 13.32
C GLY A 7 -9.32 -16.62 12.46
N GLU A 8 -8.92 -15.49 13.06
CA GLU A 8 -8.81 -14.22 12.32
C GLU A 8 -7.67 -14.19 11.29
N HIS A 9 -8.03 -13.84 10.06
CA HIS A 9 -7.07 -13.53 9.00
C HIS A 9 -6.68 -12.05 9.07
N LEU A 10 -5.86 -11.71 10.05
CA LEU A 10 -5.28 -10.36 10.23
C LEU A 10 -4.08 -10.09 9.30
N LEU A 11 -3.47 -11.16 8.77
CA LEU A 11 -2.29 -11.10 7.89
C LEU A 11 -2.50 -10.23 6.63
N PRO A 12 -3.65 -10.29 5.92
CA PRO A 12 -3.90 -9.44 4.75
C PRO A 12 -3.99 -7.95 5.10
N GLY A 13 -4.59 -7.61 6.25
CA GLY A 13 -4.67 -6.21 6.68
C GLY A 13 -3.34 -5.66 7.19
N GLN A 14 -2.55 -6.48 7.89
CA GLN A 14 -1.18 -6.09 8.29
C GLN A 14 -0.28 -5.88 7.07
N LEU A 15 -0.38 -6.74 6.06
CA LEU A 15 0.31 -6.55 4.78
C LEU A 15 -0.13 -5.25 4.10
N GLY A 16 -1.44 -4.98 4.04
CA GLY A 16 -1.97 -3.73 3.50
C GLY A 16 -1.42 -2.49 4.21
N GLN A 17 -1.37 -2.50 5.55
CA GLN A 17 -0.79 -1.40 6.33
C GLN A 17 0.70 -1.18 6.03
N ILE A 18 1.48 -2.26 5.92
CA ILE A 18 2.90 -2.17 5.55
C ILE A 18 3.04 -1.56 4.15
N PHE A 19 2.22 -1.99 3.18
CA PHE A 19 2.26 -1.41 1.84
C PHE A 19 1.87 0.08 1.83
N ILE A 20 0.94 0.53 2.66
CA ILE A 20 0.58 1.95 2.79
C ILE A 20 1.78 2.77 3.29
N VAL A 21 2.45 2.32 4.37
CA VAL A 21 3.63 3.01 4.91
C VAL A 21 4.76 3.03 3.89
N LEU A 22 4.98 1.91 3.19
CA LEU A 22 6.02 1.77 2.18
C LEU A 22 5.74 2.65 0.95
N ALA A 23 4.48 2.74 0.52
CA ALA A 23 4.05 3.66 -0.53
C ALA A 23 4.34 5.12 -0.11
N PHE A 24 3.93 5.53 1.08
CA PHE A 24 4.15 6.90 1.55
C PHE A 24 5.65 7.26 1.66
N GLY A 25 6.45 6.38 2.26
CA GLY A 25 7.90 6.59 2.39
C GLY A 25 8.61 6.64 1.05
N SER A 26 8.28 5.75 0.12
CA SER A 26 8.88 5.73 -1.23
C SER A 26 8.47 6.93 -2.09
N ALA A 27 7.24 7.45 -1.93
CA ALA A 27 6.81 8.67 -2.60
C ALA A 27 7.61 9.90 -2.14
N LEU A 28 7.79 10.07 -0.83
CA LEU A 28 8.60 11.15 -0.27
C LEU A 28 10.06 11.05 -0.73
N PHE A 29 10.64 9.86 -0.67
CA PHE A 29 12.01 9.62 -1.12
C PHE A 29 12.18 9.94 -2.61
N SER A 30 11.22 9.53 -3.45
CA SER A 30 11.22 9.83 -4.89
C SER A 30 11.11 11.34 -5.14
N ALA A 31 10.22 12.04 -4.43
CA ALA A 31 10.04 13.48 -4.55
C ALA A 31 11.31 14.26 -4.20
N ILE A 32 11.96 13.91 -3.08
CA ILE A 32 13.23 14.51 -2.66
C ILE A 32 14.32 14.23 -3.70
N SER A 33 14.42 12.99 -4.19
CA SER A 33 15.43 12.62 -5.18
C SER A 33 15.22 13.36 -6.52
N TYR A 34 13.98 13.54 -6.96
CA TYR A 34 13.67 14.32 -8.15
C TYR A 34 13.97 15.81 -7.97
N TYR A 35 13.73 16.36 -6.78
CA TYR A 35 14.09 17.74 -6.46
C TYR A 35 15.61 17.96 -6.51
N PHE A 36 16.40 17.07 -5.93
CA PHE A 36 17.86 17.16 -6.03
C PHE A 36 18.36 16.94 -7.46
N ALA A 37 17.69 16.09 -8.25
CA ALA A 37 18.02 15.88 -9.66
C ALA A 37 17.79 17.14 -10.53
N THR A 38 16.81 17.99 -10.19
CA THR A 38 16.56 19.25 -10.90
C THR A 38 17.40 20.42 -10.39
N VAL A 39 17.73 20.45 -9.10
CA VAL A 39 18.58 21.50 -8.51
C VAL A 39 20.06 21.31 -8.87
N ASN A 40 20.51 20.06 -9.06
CA ASN A 40 21.87 19.80 -9.50
C ASN A 40 22.12 20.33 -10.93
N LYS A 41 23.04 21.30 -11.04
CA LYS A 41 23.45 21.90 -12.32
C LYS A 41 24.30 20.97 -13.18
N ASN A 42 24.79 19.86 -12.61
CA ASN A 42 25.67 18.92 -13.30
C ASN A 42 24.84 17.92 -14.11
N GLN A 43 24.50 18.27 -15.36
CA GLN A 43 23.62 17.47 -16.23
C GLN A 43 24.18 16.07 -16.58
N LEU A 44 25.48 15.83 -16.35
CA LEU A 44 26.11 14.53 -16.55
C LEU A 44 25.81 13.53 -15.43
N ASP A 45 25.39 14.00 -14.26
CA ASP A 45 25.13 13.14 -13.10
C ASP A 45 23.65 12.72 -13.04
N ASN A 46 23.35 11.61 -13.71
CA ASN A 46 22.00 11.02 -13.75
C ASN A 46 21.66 10.16 -12.52
N SER A 47 22.58 10.05 -11.55
CA SER A 47 22.43 9.15 -10.39
C SER A 47 21.17 9.47 -9.57
N TRP A 48 20.95 10.75 -9.27
CA TRP A 48 19.76 11.23 -8.54
C TRP A 48 18.44 10.91 -9.25
N LYS A 49 18.43 11.03 -10.57
CA LYS A 49 17.27 10.68 -11.40
C LYS A 49 16.99 9.18 -11.37
N GLN A 50 18.02 8.36 -11.31
CA GLN A 50 17.87 6.91 -11.22
C GLN A 50 17.32 6.48 -9.86
N TYR A 51 17.81 7.06 -8.76
CA TYR A 51 17.26 6.84 -7.41
C TYR A 51 15.80 7.28 -7.31
N ALA A 52 15.46 8.42 -7.92
CA ALA A 52 14.09 8.91 -7.96
C ALA A 52 13.15 7.95 -8.71
N ARG A 53 13.62 7.37 -9.82
CA ARG A 53 12.89 6.34 -10.58
C ARG A 53 12.68 5.05 -9.78
N TYR A 54 13.69 4.57 -9.05
CA TYR A 54 13.53 3.41 -8.20
C TYR A 54 12.50 3.65 -7.10
N GLY A 55 12.55 4.82 -6.44
CA GLY A 55 11.54 5.20 -5.45
C GLY A 55 10.12 5.24 -6.03
N TYR A 56 9.97 5.81 -7.24
CA TYR A 56 8.67 5.84 -7.93
C TYR A 56 8.15 4.44 -8.31
N PHE A 57 9.05 3.56 -8.76
CA PHE A 57 8.68 2.19 -9.10
C PHE A 57 8.21 1.40 -7.88
N ILE A 58 8.94 1.52 -6.76
CA ILE A 58 8.58 0.91 -5.47
C ILE A 58 7.23 1.46 -4.98
N ASN A 59 7.01 2.77 -5.09
CA ASN A 59 5.73 3.38 -4.74
C ASN A 59 4.58 2.79 -5.57
N THR A 60 4.74 2.71 -6.88
CA THR A 60 3.74 2.16 -7.80
C THR A 60 3.43 0.70 -7.47
N LEU A 61 4.46 -0.12 -7.26
CA LEU A 61 4.30 -1.53 -6.87
C LEU A 61 3.55 -1.65 -5.54
N SER A 62 3.84 -0.76 -4.58
CA SER A 62 3.16 -0.73 -3.28
C SER A 62 1.68 -0.38 -3.43
N VAL A 63 1.34 0.63 -4.25
CA VAL A 63 -0.06 1.01 -4.52
C VAL A 63 -0.83 -0.14 -5.16
N ILE A 64 -0.23 -0.84 -6.12
CA ILE A 64 -0.81 -2.06 -6.71
C ILE A 64 -0.98 -3.14 -5.64
N GLY A 65 0.01 -3.32 -4.76
CA GLY A 65 -0.05 -4.26 -3.63
C GLY A 65 -1.17 -3.94 -2.64
N ILE A 66 -1.41 -2.66 -2.33
CA ILE A 66 -2.56 -2.22 -1.52
C ILE A 66 -3.86 -2.60 -2.21
N GLY A 67 -3.99 -2.29 -3.50
CA GLY A 67 -5.17 -2.65 -4.29
C GLY A 67 -5.40 -4.16 -4.34
N GLY A 68 -4.34 -4.95 -4.52
CA GLY A 68 -4.39 -6.41 -4.51
C GLY A 68 -4.79 -6.97 -3.15
N CYS A 69 -4.23 -6.45 -2.05
CA CYS A 69 -4.63 -6.84 -0.70
C CYS A 69 -6.10 -6.51 -0.42
N LEU A 70 -6.55 -5.31 -0.82
CA LEU A 70 -7.94 -4.89 -0.65
C LEU A 70 -8.89 -5.77 -1.48
N PHE A 71 -8.54 -6.05 -2.73
CA PHE A 71 -9.31 -6.96 -3.60
C PHE A 71 -9.36 -8.38 -3.02
N TYR A 72 -8.24 -8.89 -2.51
CA TYR A 72 -8.17 -10.20 -1.88
C TYR A 72 -9.06 -10.30 -0.63
N ILE A 73 -9.08 -9.26 0.21
CA ILE A 73 -9.95 -9.17 1.39
C ILE A 73 -11.43 -9.20 0.98
N ILE A 74 -11.80 -8.43 -0.05
CA ILE A 74 -13.18 -8.36 -0.56
C ILE A 74 -13.59 -9.70 -1.19
N TYR A 75 -12.75 -10.29 -2.03
CA TYR A 75 -13.04 -11.53 -2.76
C TYR A 75 -13.13 -12.75 -1.83
N THR A 76 -12.30 -12.80 -0.79
CA THR A 76 -12.32 -13.89 0.21
C THR A 76 -13.49 -13.73 1.20
N HIS A 77 -14.28 -12.65 1.10
CA HIS A 77 -15.39 -12.36 2.01
C HIS A 77 -14.98 -12.49 3.49
N LEU A 78 -13.82 -11.93 3.84
CA LEU A 78 -13.37 -11.89 5.23
C LEU A 78 -14.24 -10.88 6.01
N PHE A 79 -15.38 -11.37 6.53
CA PHE A 79 -16.36 -10.64 7.34
C PHE A 79 -15.79 -10.06 8.66
N GLU A 80 -14.54 -10.36 8.97
CA GLU A 80 -13.76 -9.80 10.08
C GLU A 80 -13.40 -8.33 9.87
N TYR A 81 -13.30 -7.88 8.60
CA TYR A 81 -13.18 -6.47 8.28
C TYR A 81 -14.57 -5.86 8.09
N HIS A 82 -14.86 -4.80 8.85
CA HIS A 82 -16.14 -4.06 8.83
C HIS A 82 -16.61 -3.68 7.40
N TYR A 83 -15.67 -3.54 6.46
CA TYR A 83 -15.91 -3.25 5.04
C TYR A 83 -16.56 -4.40 4.25
N ALA A 84 -16.18 -5.66 4.51
CA ALA A 84 -16.76 -6.84 3.84
C ALA A 84 -18.17 -7.12 4.37
N TRP A 85 -18.42 -6.87 5.66
CA TRP A 85 -19.74 -6.99 6.28
C TRP A 85 -20.73 -5.93 5.76
N ALA A 86 -20.32 -4.67 5.65
CA ALA A 86 -21.21 -3.57 5.23
C ALA A 86 -21.66 -3.67 3.76
N HIS A 87 -20.82 -4.17 2.85
CA HIS A 87 -21.13 -4.21 1.41
C HIS A 87 -21.45 -5.61 0.85
N SER A 88 -21.22 -6.67 1.63
CA SER A 88 -21.50 -8.05 1.22
C SER A 88 -22.37 -8.82 2.24
N SER A 89 -23.20 -8.11 3.01
CA SER A 89 -24.18 -8.77 3.86
C SER A 89 -25.22 -9.49 3.02
N LYS A 90 -25.18 -10.83 3.02
CA LYS A 90 -26.29 -11.70 2.60
C LYS A 90 -27.21 -12.03 3.79
N THR A 91 -27.44 -11.09 4.70
CA THR A 91 -28.49 -11.24 5.70
C THR A 91 -29.84 -11.22 4.97
N LEU A 92 -30.33 -12.41 4.62
CA LEU A 92 -31.75 -12.60 4.39
C LEU A 92 -32.49 -12.11 5.63
N PRO A 93 -33.48 -11.22 5.50
CA PRO A 93 -34.39 -10.95 6.59
C PRO A 93 -35.19 -12.24 6.83
N VAL A 94 -35.14 -12.76 8.05
CA VAL A 94 -36.20 -13.63 8.57
C VAL A 94 -37.24 -12.77 9.25
#